data_AF-X1KDI9-F1
#
_entry.id   AF-X1KDI9-F1
#
_cell.length_a   1.000
_cell.length_b   1.000
_cell.length_c   1.000
_cell.angle_alpha   90.00
_cell.angle_beta   90.00
_cell.angle_gamma   90.00
#
_symmetry.space_group_name_H-M   'P 1'
#
loop_
_entity.id
_entity.type
_entity.pdbx_description
1 polymer ?
#
loop_
_entity_poly.entity_id
_entity_poly.type
_entity_poly.pdbx_seq_one_letter_code
_entity_poly.pdbx_strand_id
1 'polypeptide(L)'
;RLLLKDYNPKSIWKVPITTIEKAKYPVIDMHSHPYAQSPGEIAQWVMNMDQVGIEKTVIMTGQTGAAFDSIYALYCQYPDRFEIWCEFDYTGYDQPGFGPAAVTELERCVRAGATGVGEIGDKGKGLFYSPVKAWGMHLNDPRMDPLLKACGELGLPIAIHVADPVWMYEPMDSTNDGLMNAVKWRLDNQPGIVGLAGMIDILERAVHRHPNTTFIAVHFANLSNDLTQLGQLLDRYPNLYADISARYAETAP
;
A
#
# COMPACT_ATOMS: atom_id res chain seq x y z
N ARG A 1 38.27 -8.07 8.40
CA ARG A 1 37.49 -6.81 8.46
C ARG A 1 36.02 -7.17 8.32
N LEU A 2 35.13 -6.70 9.20
CA LEU A 2 33.68 -6.88 9.09
C LEU A 2 33.11 -5.79 8.15
N LEU A 3 32.18 -6.13 7.25
CA LEU A 3 31.48 -5.15 6.43
C LEU A 3 30.27 -4.59 7.19
N LEU A 4 29.92 -3.33 6.96
CA LEU A 4 28.76 -2.70 7.60
C LEU A 4 27.46 -3.49 7.33
N LYS A 5 27.31 -4.01 6.11
CA LYS A 5 26.13 -4.84 5.74
C LYS A 5 26.02 -6.18 6.48
N ASP A 6 27.13 -6.64 7.06
CA ASP A 6 27.20 -7.89 7.82
C ASP A 6 27.17 -7.59 9.34
N TYR A 7 27.07 -6.31 9.75
CA TYR A 7 26.94 -5.92 11.15
C TYR A 7 25.49 -6.08 11.61
N ASN A 8 25.22 -7.16 12.35
CA ASN A 8 23.92 -7.48 12.92
C ASN A 8 24.07 -7.81 14.41
N PRO A 9 24.19 -6.79 15.28
CA PRO A 9 24.47 -7.00 16.70
C PRO A 9 23.33 -7.74 17.39
N LYS A 10 23.67 -8.72 18.22
CA LYS A 10 22.73 -9.33 19.16
C LYS A 10 22.89 -8.65 20.52
N SER A 11 21.80 -8.11 21.05
CA SER A 11 21.81 -7.52 22.38
C SER A 11 22.24 -8.56 23.43
N ILE A 12 23.27 -8.24 24.20
CA ILE A 12 23.75 -9.04 25.34
C ILE A 12 23.21 -8.53 26.68
N TRP A 13 22.39 -7.48 26.64
CA TRP A 13 21.79 -6.88 27.81
C TRP A 13 20.84 -7.86 28.50
N LYS A 14 21.04 -8.07 29.81
CA LYS A 14 20.14 -8.85 30.65
C LYS A 14 19.12 -7.91 31.32
N VAL A 15 18.24 -7.34 30.51
CA VAL A 15 17.14 -6.49 30.97
C VAL A 15 15.84 -7.30 31.02
N PRO A 16 14.84 -6.89 31.82
CA PRO A 16 13.51 -7.46 31.72
C PRO A 16 13.00 -7.37 30.27
N ILE A 17 12.54 -8.49 29.72
CA ILE A 17 11.93 -8.58 28.40
C ILE A 17 10.47 -8.96 28.59
N THR A 18 9.57 -8.23 27.95
CA THR A 18 8.14 -8.56 27.91
C THR A 18 7.80 -9.06 26.51
N THR A 19 7.42 -10.33 26.41
CA THR A 19 6.92 -10.92 25.16
C THR A 19 5.42 -10.72 25.09
N ILE A 20 4.96 -10.01 24.04
CA ILE A 20 3.54 -9.83 23.75
C ILE A 20 3.17 -10.77 22.63
N GLU A 21 2.48 -11.87 22.95
CA GLU A 21 2.10 -12.90 21.96
C GLU A 21 0.74 -12.62 21.31
N LYS A 22 -0.13 -11.88 22.00
CA LYS A 22 -1.48 -11.56 21.54
C LYS A 22 -1.80 -10.09 21.77
N ALA A 23 -2.41 -9.46 20.78
CA ALA A 23 -2.87 -8.08 20.88
C ALA A 23 -3.88 -7.93 22.03
N LYS A 24 -3.73 -6.83 22.79
CA LYS A 24 -4.63 -6.51 23.91
C LYS A 24 -6.06 -6.21 23.45
N TYR A 25 -6.20 -5.66 22.25
CA TYR A 25 -7.47 -5.32 21.61
C TYR A 25 -7.56 -6.02 20.25
N PRO A 26 -8.77 -6.29 19.73
CA PRO A 26 -8.93 -6.82 18.38
C PRO A 26 -8.24 -5.92 17.35
N VAL A 27 -7.51 -6.54 16.42
CA VAL A 27 -6.76 -5.86 15.37
C VAL A 27 -7.43 -6.10 14.02
N ILE A 28 -7.57 -5.04 13.24
CA ILE A 28 -7.81 -5.13 11.80
C ILE A 28 -6.47 -4.91 11.11
N ASP A 29 -5.97 -5.94 10.44
CA ASP A 29 -4.80 -5.86 9.59
C ASP A 29 -5.21 -5.24 8.25
N MET A 30 -5.00 -3.94 8.13
CA MET A 30 -5.41 -3.14 6.97
C MET A 30 -4.55 -3.39 5.71
N HIS A 31 -3.42 -4.10 5.84
CA HIS A 31 -2.44 -4.18 4.77
C HIS A 31 -1.85 -5.58 4.65
N SER A 32 -2.40 -6.35 3.71
CA SER A 32 -1.85 -7.64 3.34
C SER A 32 -2.10 -7.95 1.87
N HIS A 33 -1.46 -8.99 1.39
CA HIS A 33 -1.54 -9.48 0.01
C HIS A 33 -1.95 -10.96 0.01
N PRO A 34 -2.35 -11.54 -1.13
CA PRO A 34 -2.81 -12.92 -1.18
C PRO A 34 -1.63 -13.92 -1.05
N TYR A 35 -0.99 -14.00 0.11
CA TYR A 35 0.16 -14.87 0.34
C TYR A 35 -0.23 -16.35 0.42
N ALA A 36 -1.41 -16.65 0.99
CA ALA A 36 -1.95 -18.00 0.98
C ALA A 36 -2.58 -18.30 -0.38
N GLN A 37 -2.20 -19.44 -0.96
CA GLN A 37 -2.53 -19.86 -2.32
C GLN A 37 -3.38 -21.15 -2.34
N SER A 38 -3.75 -21.66 -1.16
CA SER A 38 -4.55 -22.86 -1.01
C SER A 38 -5.50 -22.79 0.20
N PRO A 39 -6.59 -23.58 0.23
CA PRO A 39 -7.51 -23.60 1.37
C PRO A 39 -6.82 -23.97 2.70
N GLY A 40 -5.81 -24.85 2.66
CA GLY A 40 -5.05 -25.24 3.84
C GLY A 40 -4.18 -24.11 4.40
N GLU A 41 -3.55 -23.33 3.52
CA GLU A 41 -2.76 -22.15 3.93
C GLU A 41 -3.67 -21.04 4.50
N ILE A 42 -4.86 -20.83 3.94
CA ILE A 42 -5.82 -19.87 4.48
C ILE A 42 -6.31 -20.32 5.86
N ALA A 43 -6.66 -21.60 6.02
CA ALA A 43 -7.03 -22.14 7.33
C ALA A 43 -5.90 -21.93 8.36
N GLN A 44 -4.65 -22.15 7.95
CA GLN A 44 -3.49 -21.87 8.81
C GLN A 44 -3.36 -20.38 9.13
N TRP A 45 -3.61 -19.49 8.16
CA TRP A 45 -3.60 -18.05 8.41
C TRP A 45 -4.66 -17.65 9.42
N VAL A 46 -5.89 -18.14 9.28
CA VAL A 46 -6.99 -17.88 10.24
C VAL A 46 -6.61 -18.34 11.65
N MET A 47 -5.97 -19.50 11.80
CA MET A 47 -5.46 -19.95 13.10
C MET A 47 -4.39 -19.01 13.66
N ASN A 48 -3.47 -18.50 12.82
CA ASN A 48 -2.46 -17.54 13.24
C ASN A 48 -3.11 -16.22 13.68
N MET A 49 -4.13 -15.74 12.95
CA MET A 49 -4.90 -14.54 13.32
C MET A 49 -5.53 -14.68 14.71
N ASP A 50 -6.14 -15.83 15.03
CA ASP A 50 -6.74 -16.10 16.34
C ASP A 50 -5.70 -16.12 17.47
N GLN A 51 -4.52 -16.67 17.21
CA GLN A 51 -3.41 -16.74 18.16
C GLN A 51 -2.93 -15.33 18.54
N VAL A 52 -2.81 -14.44 17.56
CA VAL A 52 -2.24 -13.10 17.78
C VAL A 52 -3.28 -12.00 17.98
N GLY A 53 -4.57 -12.30 17.85
CA GLY A 53 -5.66 -11.36 18.11
C GLY A 53 -6.04 -10.48 16.92
N ILE A 54 -5.80 -10.94 15.69
CA ILE A 54 -6.27 -10.29 14.46
C ILE A 54 -7.69 -10.80 14.17
N GLU A 55 -8.64 -9.86 14.12
CA GLU A 55 -10.03 -10.16 13.82
C GLU A 55 -10.26 -10.27 12.32
N LYS A 56 -9.72 -9.31 11.55
CA LYS A 56 -9.90 -9.21 10.10
C LYS A 56 -8.60 -8.77 9.43
N THR A 57 -8.38 -9.25 8.20
CA THR A 57 -7.28 -8.83 7.33
C THR A 57 -7.83 -8.36 5.98
N VAL A 58 -7.34 -7.22 5.49
CA VAL A 58 -7.62 -6.71 4.15
C VAL A 58 -6.57 -7.25 3.17
N ILE A 59 -7.03 -7.88 2.11
CA ILE A 59 -6.21 -8.50 1.07
C ILE A 59 -6.28 -7.63 -0.18
N MET A 60 -5.18 -6.91 -0.42
CA MET A 60 -4.91 -6.13 -1.60
C MET A 60 -4.36 -7.04 -2.69
N THR A 61 -5.22 -7.43 -3.64
CA THR A 61 -4.89 -8.50 -4.59
C THR A 61 -3.89 -8.09 -5.66
N GLY A 62 -3.85 -6.80 -6.02
CA GLY A 62 -3.11 -6.33 -7.20
C GLY A 62 -3.63 -6.94 -8.51
N GLN A 63 -4.87 -7.44 -8.54
CA GLN A 63 -5.44 -8.13 -9.70
C GLN A 63 -6.82 -7.57 -10.09
N THR A 64 -7.16 -7.77 -11.36
CA THR A 64 -8.49 -7.60 -11.95
C THR A 64 -8.87 -8.86 -12.75
N GLY A 65 -10.02 -8.84 -13.43
CA GLY A 65 -10.47 -9.92 -14.31
C GLY A 65 -10.54 -11.30 -13.63
N ALA A 66 -10.25 -12.34 -14.40
CA ALA A 66 -10.31 -13.73 -13.93
C ALA A 66 -9.28 -14.05 -12.83
N ALA A 67 -8.17 -13.31 -12.77
CA ALA A 67 -7.19 -13.47 -11.71
C ALA A 67 -7.74 -12.99 -10.36
N PHE A 68 -8.43 -11.84 -10.35
CA PHE A 68 -9.17 -11.39 -9.18
C PHE A 68 -10.24 -12.42 -8.77
N ASP A 69 -11.03 -12.91 -9.72
CA ASP A 69 -12.11 -13.86 -9.44
C ASP A 69 -11.60 -15.15 -8.77
N SER A 70 -10.43 -15.62 -9.19
CA SER A 70 -9.77 -16.81 -8.63
C SER A 70 -9.32 -16.59 -7.19
N ILE A 71 -8.74 -15.42 -6.89
CA ILE A 71 -8.33 -15.06 -5.53
C ILE A 71 -9.56 -14.87 -4.64
N TYR A 72 -10.58 -14.16 -5.12
CA TYR A 72 -11.82 -13.96 -4.38
C TYR A 72 -12.47 -15.29 -4.01
N ALA A 73 -12.63 -16.22 -4.96
CA ALA A 73 -13.21 -17.53 -4.72
C ALA A 73 -12.45 -18.37 -3.67
N LEU A 74 -11.15 -18.13 -3.52
CA LEU A 74 -10.33 -18.79 -2.54
C LEU A 74 -10.55 -18.20 -1.12
N TYR A 75 -10.55 -16.88 -0.98
CA TYR A 75 -10.65 -16.21 0.31
C TYR A 75 -12.08 -16.02 0.83
N CYS A 76 -13.09 -16.00 -0.06
CA CYS A 76 -14.49 -15.79 0.31
C CYS A 76 -15.09 -16.93 1.17
N GLN A 77 -14.31 -18.00 1.43
CA GLN A 77 -14.65 -19.05 2.37
C GLN A 77 -14.63 -18.57 3.84
N TYR A 78 -13.97 -17.44 4.13
CA TYR A 78 -13.89 -16.83 5.46
C TYR A 78 -14.26 -15.33 5.40
N PRO A 79 -15.52 -14.98 5.05
CA PRO A 79 -15.93 -13.61 4.76
C PRO A 79 -15.87 -12.67 5.98
N ASP A 80 -15.93 -13.22 7.20
CA ASP A 80 -15.77 -12.44 8.43
C ASP A 80 -14.30 -12.14 8.76
N ARG A 81 -13.36 -12.88 8.15
CA ARG A 81 -11.92 -12.80 8.43
C ARG A 81 -11.13 -12.06 7.37
N PHE A 82 -11.57 -12.11 6.11
CA PHE A 82 -10.89 -11.44 5.01
C PHE A 82 -11.80 -10.49 4.26
N GLU A 83 -11.27 -9.32 3.95
CA GLU A 83 -11.85 -8.35 3.03
C GLU A 83 -10.98 -8.29 1.78
N ILE A 84 -11.57 -8.38 0.58
CA ILE A 84 -10.80 -8.56 -0.66
C ILE A 84 -10.93 -7.31 -1.51
N TRP A 85 -9.78 -6.72 -1.84
CA TRP A 85 -9.68 -5.49 -2.62
C TRP A 85 -9.12 -5.78 -4.01
N CYS A 86 -9.71 -5.17 -5.03
CA CYS A 86 -9.24 -5.32 -6.40
C CYS A 86 -8.14 -4.30 -6.72
N GLU A 87 -7.63 -4.35 -7.94
CA GLU A 87 -6.74 -3.34 -8.51
C GLU A 87 -7.48 -2.52 -9.58
N PHE A 88 -6.87 -1.45 -10.09
CA PHE A 88 -7.32 -0.80 -11.31
C PHE A 88 -6.77 -1.51 -12.56
N ASP A 89 -7.62 -1.69 -13.56
CA ASP A 89 -7.19 -2.13 -14.89
C ASP A 89 -6.67 -0.93 -15.69
N TYR A 90 -5.38 -0.94 -16.00
CA TYR A 90 -4.72 0.10 -16.79
C TYR A 90 -4.63 -0.22 -18.30
N THR A 91 -5.36 -1.21 -18.78
CA THR A 91 -5.38 -1.58 -20.20
C THR A 91 -5.80 -0.38 -21.06
N GLY A 92 -4.89 0.03 -21.96
CA GLY A 92 -5.12 1.16 -22.86
C GLY A 92 -5.11 2.53 -22.18
N TYR A 93 -4.40 2.71 -21.05
CA TYR A 93 -4.31 3.99 -20.31
C TYR A 93 -3.80 5.21 -21.13
N ASP A 94 -3.27 4.98 -22.33
CA ASP A 94 -2.84 6.01 -23.28
C ASP A 94 -3.77 6.12 -24.51
N GLN A 95 -4.88 5.38 -24.53
CA GLN A 95 -5.84 5.33 -25.64
C GLN A 95 -7.17 6.02 -25.27
N PRO A 96 -7.90 6.56 -26.26
CA PRO A 96 -9.29 6.98 -26.07
C PRO A 96 -10.15 5.82 -25.54
N GLY A 97 -11.02 6.12 -24.57
CA GLY A 97 -11.92 5.12 -23.98
C GLY A 97 -11.40 4.42 -22.73
N PHE A 98 -10.16 4.69 -22.30
CA PHE A 98 -9.59 4.16 -21.06
C PHE A 98 -10.50 4.32 -19.84
N GLY A 99 -10.87 5.56 -19.49
CA GLY A 99 -11.65 5.86 -18.27
C GLY A 99 -12.94 5.03 -18.17
N PRO A 100 -13.83 5.07 -19.18
CA PRO A 100 -15.04 4.25 -19.18
C PRO A 100 -14.78 2.73 -19.09
N ALA A 101 -13.76 2.21 -19.79
CA ALA A 101 -13.43 0.79 -19.75
C ALA A 101 -12.91 0.37 -18.38
N ALA A 102 -12.02 1.16 -17.78
CA ALA A 102 -11.46 0.89 -16.46
C ALA A 102 -12.53 0.97 -15.36
N VAL A 103 -13.46 1.92 -15.45
CA VAL A 103 -14.63 1.98 -14.53
C VAL A 103 -15.53 0.76 -14.70
N THR A 104 -15.75 0.29 -15.93
CA THR A 104 -16.56 -0.92 -16.18
C THR A 104 -15.95 -2.15 -15.50
N GLU A 105 -14.61 -2.28 -15.54
CA GLU A 105 -13.91 -3.38 -14.86
C GLU A 105 -13.91 -3.22 -13.34
N LEU A 106 -13.78 -2.00 -12.82
CA LEU A 106 -13.93 -1.71 -11.39
C LEU A 106 -15.30 -2.17 -10.89
N GLU A 107 -16.39 -1.77 -11.57
CA GLU A 107 -17.74 -2.19 -11.21
C GLU A 107 -17.94 -3.70 -11.31
N ARG A 108 -17.25 -4.38 -12.25
CA ARG A 108 -17.26 -5.85 -12.34
C ARG A 108 -16.60 -6.48 -11.11
N CYS A 109 -15.45 -5.97 -10.68
CA CYS A 109 -14.79 -6.44 -9.46
C CYS A 109 -15.69 -6.24 -8.23
N VAL A 110 -16.38 -5.10 -8.13
CA VAL A 110 -17.36 -4.84 -7.05
C VAL A 110 -18.51 -5.86 -7.08
N ARG A 111 -19.09 -6.13 -8.25
CA ARG A 111 -20.13 -7.17 -8.39
C ARG A 111 -19.63 -8.56 -8.03
N ALA A 112 -18.34 -8.84 -8.25
CA ALA A 112 -17.71 -10.09 -7.84
C ALA A 112 -17.43 -10.16 -6.32
N GLY A 113 -17.38 -9.02 -5.63
CA GLY A 113 -17.25 -8.93 -4.17
C GLY A 113 -16.11 -8.04 -3.68
N ALA A 114 -15.43 -7.29 -4.56
CA ALA A 114 -14.44 -6.31 -4.14
C ALA A 114 -15.06 -5.22 -3.27
N THR A 115 -14.35 -4.82 -2.22
CA THR A 115 -14.81 -3.86 -1.20
C THR A 115 -13.91 -2.63 -1.06
N GLY A 116 -12.81 -2.60 -1.82
CA GLY A 116 -11.91 -1.47 -1.96
C GLY A 116 -10.94 -1.72 -3.11
N VAL A 117 -10.03 -0.76 -3.33
CA VAL A 117 -9.01 -0.81 -4.38
C VAL A 117 -7.62 -0.66 -3.76
N GLY A 118 -6.71 -1.56 -4.08
CA GLY A 118 -5.33 -1.45 -3.65
C GLY A 118 -4.58 -2.77 -3.72
N GLU A 119 -3.26 -2.75 -3.55
CA GLU A 119 -2.41 -1.60 -3.28
C GLU A 119 -2.03 -0.96 -4.61
N ILE A 120 -2.54 0.24 -4.91
CA ILE A 120 -2.09 0.93 -6.12
C ILE A 120 -0.72 1.54 -5.83
N GLY A 121 0.25 1.39 -6.72
CA GLY A 121 1.63 1.76 -6.41
C GLY A 121 2.27 2.68 -7.42
N ASP A 122 2.79 3.81 -6.93
CA ASP A 122 3.57 4.78 -7.69
C ASP A 122 4.78 5.26 -6.88
N LYS A 123 5.97 4.91 -7.37
CA LYS A 123 7.27 5.24 -6.77
C LYS A 123 8.00 6.36 -7.54
N GLY A 124 7.25 7.18 -8.28
CA GLY A 124 7.79 8.28 -9.07
C GLY A 124 7.94 8.00 -10.55
N LYS A 125 7.41 6.87 -11.05
CA LYS A 125 7.40 6.52 -12.49
C LYS A 125 5.99 6.40 -13.07
N GLY A 126 4.95 6.63 -12.27
CA GLY A 126 3.56 6.32 -12.60
C GLY A 126 3.10 5.04 -11.93
N LEU A 127 1.85 4.65 -12.17
CA LEU A 127 1.19 3.53 -11.49
C LEU A 127 1.58 2.18 -12.12
N PHE A 128 2.23 1.28 -11.36
CA PHE A 128 2.81 0.06 -11.95
C PHE A 128 2.60 -1.24 -11.17
N TYR A 129 1.83 -1.24 -10.07
CA TYR A 129 1.58 -2.46 -9.28
C TYR A 129 0.59 -3.41 -9.97
N SER A 130 -0.33 -2.87 -10.76
CA SER A 130 -1.22 -3.63 -11.64
C SER A 130 -0.44 -4.43 -12.70
N PRO A 131 -0.94 -5.60 -13.17
CA PRO A 131 -0.31 -6.38 -14.23
C PRO A 131 -0.02 -5.55 -15.50
N VAL A 132 -0.93 -4.65 -15.83
CA VAL A 132 -0.68 -3.61 -16.85
C VAL A 132 -0.12 -2.39 -16.16
N LYS A 133 1.05 -1.92 -16.61
CA LYS A 133 1.75 -0.78 -15.99
C LYS A 133 1.42 0.52 -16.73
N ALA A 134 0.94 1.52 -16.00
CA ALA A 134 0.64 2.85 -16.50
C ALA A 134 1.79 3.83 -16.25
N TRP A 135 2.90 3.63 -16.96
CA TRP A 135 4.07 4.49 -16.83
C TRP A 135 3.75 5.95 -17.18
N GLY A 136 4.22 6.88 -16.36
CA GLY A 136 3.97 8.32 -16.49
C GLY A 136 2.54 8.75 -16.15
N MET A 137 1.64 7.84 -15.79
CA MET A 137 0.33 8.17 -15.24
C MET A 137 0.39 8.11 -13.72
N HIS A 138 0.31 9.28 -13.09
CA HIS A 138 0.34 9.44 -11.63
C HIS A 138 -1.08 9.53 -11.06
N LEU A 139 -1.23 9.45 -9.74
CA LEU A 139 -2.55 9.47 -9.09
C LEU A 139 -3.39 10.72 -9.43
N ASN A 140 -2.75 11.89 -9.57
CA ASN A 140 -3.42 13.15 -9.88
C ASN A 140 -3.64 13.42 -11.37
N ASP A 141 -3.26 12.49 -12.25
CA ASP A 141 -3.43 12.60 -13.69
C ASP A 141 -4.93 12.63 -14.04
N PRO A 142 -5.40 13.53 -14.94
CA PRO A 142 -6.81 13.59 -15.34
C PRO A 142 -7.40 12.26 -15.84
N ARG A 143 -6.54 11.35 -16.35
CA ARG A 143 -6.96 10.01 -16.76
C ARG A 143 -7.45 9.14 -15.60
N MET A 144 -7.01 9.42 -14.37
CA MET A 144 -7.45 8.73 -13.16
C MET A 144 -8.77 9.27 -12.60
N ASP A 145 -9.17 10.49 -12.96
CA ASP A 145 -10.35 11.14 -12.37
C ASP A 145 -11.64 10.30 -12.47
N PRO A 146 -11.95 9.61 -13.59
CA PRO A 146 -13.12 8.73 -13.67
C PRO A 146 -13.09 7.58 -12.65
N LEU A 147 -11.94 6.94 -12.44
CA LEU A 147 -11.76 5.84 -11.49
C LEU A 147 -11.88 6.32 -10.05
N LEU A 148 -11.19 7.42 -9.71
CA LEU A 148 -11.20 7.98 -8.36
C LEU A 148 -12.59 8.46 -7.97
N LYS A 149 -13.31 9.10 -8.91
CA LYS A 149 -14.70 9.51 -8.73
C LYS A 149 -15.63 8.31 -8.56
N ALA A 150 -15.50 7.29 -9.40
CA ALA A 150 -16.31 6.07 -9.30
C ALA A 150 -16.12 5.38 -7.94
N CYS A 151 -14.89 5.33 -7.41
CA CYS A 151 -14.64 4.80 -6.07
C CYS A 151 -15.43 5.57 -4.99
N GLY A 152 -15.45 6.91 -5.05
CA GLY A 152 -16.24 7.73 -4.12
C GLY A 152 -17.75 7.48 -4.25
N GLU A 153 -18.26 7.32 -5.47
CA GLU A 153 -19.69 7.02 -5.71
C GLU A 153 -20.10 5.62 -5.25
N LEU A 154 -19.19 4.65 -5.34
CA LEU A 154 -19.40 3.27 -4.91
C LEU A 154 -19.06 3.04 -3.43
N GLY A 155 -18.51 4.04 -2.74
CA GLY A 155 -18.07 3.92 -1.35
C GLY A 155 -16.82 3.05 -1.16
N LEU A 156 -15.97 2.94 -2.19
CA LEU A 156 -14.75 2.14 -2.17
C LEU A 156 -13.56 2.98 -1.67
N PRO A 157 -12.89 2.60 -0.58
CA PRO A 157 -11.59 3.17 -0.21
C PRO A 157 -10.49 2.73 -1.19
N ILE A 158 -9.45 3.57 -1.30
CA ILE A 158 -8.28 3.33 -2.14
C ILE A 158 -7.03 3.31 -1.26
N ALA A 159 -6.29 2.21 -1.24
CA ALA A 159 -4.96 2.13 -0.65
C ALA A 159 -3.88 2.41 -1.69
N ILE A 160 -3.02 3.40 -1.42
CA ILE A 160 -1.94 3.82 -2.32
C ILE A 160 -0.58 3.80 -1.65
N HIS A 161 0.37 3.10 -2.29
CA HIS A 161 1.80 3.24 -2.04
C HIS A 161 2.34 4.42 -2.85
N VAL A 162 2.62 5.52 -2.15
CA VAL A 162 3.18 6.72 -2.74
C VAL A 162 4.66 6.86 -2.37
N ALA A 163 5.54 7.07 -3.35
CA ALA A 163 6.98 7.25 -3.13
C ALA A 163 7.67 6.04 -2.44
N ASP A 164 8.85 6.28 -1.88
CA ASP A 164 9.54 5.43 -0.89
C ASP A 164 10.11 6.34 0.23
N PRO A 165 10.59 5.80 1.36
CA PRO A 165 11.20 6.61 2.41
C PRO A 165 12.40 7.43 1.90
N VAL A 166 12.64 8.62 2.48
CA VAL A 166 13.64 9.58 1.98
C VAL A 166 15.05 8.97 1.81
N TRP A 167 15.43 8.04 2.68
CA TRP A 167 16.72 7.35 2.64
C TRP A 167 17.00 6.64 1.32
N MET A 168 15.98 6.23 0.57
CA MET A 168 16.13 5.55 -0.72
C MET A 168 16.57 6.51 -1.82
N TYR A 169 16.32 7.82 -1.65
CA TYR A 169 16.74 8.90 -2.55
C TYR A 169 18.09 9.48 -2.19
N GLU A 170 18.51 9.35 -0.92
CA GLU A 170 19.80 9.83 -0.44
C GLU A 170 20.98 9.04 -1.04
N PRO A 171 22.19 9.62 -1.08
CA PRO A 171 23.40 8.91 -1.50
C PRO A 171 23.62 7.62 -0.71
N MET A 172 24.03 6.54 -1.40
CA MET A 172 24.35 5.26 -0.74
C MET A 172 25.76 5.26 -0.14
N ASP A 173 26.02 6.21 0.77
CA ASP A 173 27.32 6.42 1.42
C ASP A 173 27.22 6.45 2.96
N SER A 174 28.32 6.80 3.64
CA SER A 174 28.41 6.80 5.10
C SER A 174 27.55 7.85 5.83
N THR A 175 26.87 8.72 5.09
CA THR A 175 26.02 9.79 5.65
C THR A 175 24.53 9.43 5.66
N ASN A 176 24.14 8.36 4.97
CA ASN A 176 22.78 7.85 4.96
C ASN A 176 22.56 6.89 6.14
N ASP A 177 21.81 7.32 7.14
CA ASP A 177 21.53 6.53 8.35
C ASP A 177 20.51 5.39 8.10
N GLY A 178 19.75 5.45 7.00
CA GLY A 178 18.91 4.37 6.49
C GLY A 178 19.57 3.45 5.47
N LEU A 179 20.90 3.56 5.28
CA LEU A 179 21.67 2.91 4.20
C LEU A 179 21.34 1.42 4.01
N MET A 180 21.16 0.67 5.10
CA MET A 180 20.95 -0.77 5.06
C MET A 180 19.69 -1.17 4.30
N ASN A 181 18.59 -0.44 4.50
CA ASN A 181 17.36 -0.62 3.74
C ASN A 181 17.44 0.10 2.39
N ALA A 182 18.02 1.30 2.37
CA ALA A 182 18.11 2.13 1.19
C ALA A 182 18.87 1.46 0.05
N VAL A 183 20.00 0.78 0.29
CA VAL A 183 20.78 0.10 -0.77
C VAL A 183 19.96 -0.96 -1.50
N LYS A 184 19.05 -1.66 -0.79
CA LYS A 184 18.18 -2.67 -1.38
C LYS A 184 17.12 -2.05 -2.30
N TRP A 185 16.64 -0.86 -1.95
CA TRP A 185 15.50 -0.18 -2.59
C TRP A 185 15.86 1.16 -3.21
N ARG A 186 17.13 1.34 -3.57
CA ARG A 186 17.68 2.64 -3.93
C ARG A 186 17.00 3.24 -5.16
N LEU A 187 16.77 4.54 -5.08
CA LEU A 187 16.14 5.38 -6.08
C LEU A 187 17.12 6.42 -6.63
N ASP A 188 18.21 6.71 -5.92
CA ASP A 188 19.30 7.62 -6.35
C ASP A 188 19.96 7.23 -7.69
N ASN A 189 19.79 5.98 -8.13
CA ASN A 189 20.30 5.46 -9.39
C ASN A 189 19.25 5.37 -10.52
N GLN A 190 18.04 5.90 -10.31
CA GLN A 190 16.94 5.80 -11.27
C GLN A 190 16.71 7.16 -11.95
N PRO A 191 16.96 7.29 -13.27
CA PRO A 191 16.77 8.55 -13.95
C PRO A 191 15.28 8.89 -14.12
N GLY A 192 14.95 10.17 -14.02
CA GLY A 192 13.63 10.72 -14.39
C GLY A 192 12.49 10.37 -13.44
N ILE A 193 12.78 9.95 -12.21
CA ILE A 193 11.74 9.69 -11.20
C ILE A 193 11.30 10.99 -10.52
N VAL A 194 10.03 11.05 -10.13
CA VAL A 194 9.54 12.08 -9.21
C VAL A 194 10.04 11.77 -7.80
N GLY A 195 10.71 12.74 -7.16
CA GLY A 195 11.20 12.62 -5.79
C GLY A 195 10.08 12.66 -4.74
N LEU A 196 10.40 12.33 -3.49
CA LEU A 196 9.44 12.25 -2.38
C LEU A 196 8.50 13.47 -2.30
N ALA A 197 9.04 14.69 -2.24
CA ALA A 197 8.20 15.90 -2.12
C ALA A 197 7.21 16.07 -3.28
N GLY A 198 7.62 15.72 -4.51
CA GLY A 198 6.74 15.78 -5.68
C GLY A 198 5.67 14.68 -5.65
N MET A 199 6.01 13.50 -5.15
CA MET A 199 5.05 12.41 -4.95
C MET A 199 3.99 12.74 -3.89
N ILE A 200 4.38 13.46 -2.82
CA ILE A 200 3.42 13.95 -1.84
C ILE A 200 2.48 15.02 -2.43
N ASP A 201 2.98 15.94 -3.25
CA ASP A 201 2.13 16.91 -3.98
C ASP A 201 1.16 16.20 -4.95
N ILE A 202 1.60 15.12 -5.60
CA ILE A 202 0.74 14.27 -6.43
C ILE A 202 -0.38 13.65 -5.60
N LEU A 203 -0.06 13.03 -4.46
CA LEU A 203 -1.08 12.47 -3.56
C LEU A 203 -2.07 13.55 -3.11
N GLU A 204 -1.54 14.67 -2.59
CA GLU A 204 -2.34 15.77 -2.03
C GLU A 204 -3.35 16.32 -3.05
N ARG A 205 -2.92 16.54 -4.30
CA ARG A 205 -3.79 17.04 -5.36
C ARG A 205 -4.90 16.07 -5.72
N ALA A 206 -4.63 14.77 -5.73
CA ALA A 206 -5.65 13.77 -5.99
C ALA A 206 -6.67 13.71 -4.84
N VAL A 207 -6.20 13.65 -3.59
CA VAL A 207 -7.05 13.65 -2.39
C VAL A 207 -7.95 14.89 -2.34
N HIS A 208 -7.37 16.07 -2.62
CA HIS A 208 -8.11 17.33 -2.64
C HIS A 208 -9.21 17.38 -3.71
N ARG A 209 -8.91 16.86 -4.91
CA ARG A 209 -9.86 16.87 -6.04
C ARG A 209 -11.02 15.89 -5.86
N HIS A 210 -10.82 14.84 -5.07
CA HIS A 210 -11.80 13.76 -4.86
C HIS A 210 -12.23 13.65 -3.38
N PRO A 211 -12.89 14.68 -2.82
CA PRO A 211 -13.19 14.76 -1.38
C PRO A 211 -14.19 13.70 -0.89
N ASN A 212 -14.93 13.06 -1.79
CA ASN A 212 -15.88 11.99 -1.48
C ASN A 212 -15.25 10.59 -1.55
N THR A 213 -13.97 10.49 -1.92
CA THR A 213 -13.24 9.23 -2.03
C THR A 213 -12.28 9.11 -0.85
N THR A 214 -12.35 7.99 -0.13
CA THR A 214 -11.44 7.69 0.97
C THR A 214 -10.12 7.19 0.41
N PHE A 215 -9.01 7.82 0.81
CA PHE A 215 -7.65 7.39 0.49
C PHE A 215 -6.94 6.91 1.75
N ILE A 216 -6.17 5.83 1.60
CA ILE A 216 -5.29 5.29 2.63
C ILE A 216 -3.88 5.35 2.05
N ALA A 217 -3.10 6.33 2.48
CA ALA A 217 -1.69 6.39 2.13
C ALA A 217 -0.94 5.37 3.00
N VAL A 218 -0.62 4.23 2.42
CA VAL A 218 0.03 3.14 3.15
C VAL A 218 1.42 3.59 3.60
N HIS A 219 1.93 2.96 4.66
CA HIS A 219 3.29 3.17 5.14
C HIS A 219 3.59 4.63 5.53
N PHE A 220 2.67 5.30 6.22
CA PHE A 220 2.80 6.73 6.56
C PHE A 220 2.98 7.67 5.35
N ALA A 221 2.45 7.31 4.18
CA ALA A 221 2.76 7.99 2.91
C ALA A 221 4.28 8.08 2.62
N ASN A 222 5.07 7.18 3.21
CA ASN A 222 6.53 7.20 3.21
C ASN A 222 7.19 8.43 3.85
N LEU A 223 6.46 9.14 4.72
CA LEU A 223 6.94 10.28 5.50
C LEU A 223 7.46 9.86 6.88
N SER A 224 8.04 8.66 7.03
CA SER A 224 8.52 8.17 8.33
C SER A 224 9.60 9.07 8.94
N ASN A 225 10.34 9.82 8.12
CA ASN A 225 11.32 10.81 8.58
C ASN A 225 10.70 12.18 8.97
N ASP A 226 9.46 12.47 8.56
CA ASP A 226 8.76 13.73 8.84
C ASP A 226 7.26 13.50 9.08
N LEU A 227 6.95 12.96 10.26
CA LEU A 227 5.56 12.75 10.69
C LEU A 227 4.80 14.08 10.90
N THR A 228 5.48 15.23 10.97
CA THR A 228 4.83 16.54 11.03
C THR A 228 4.13 16.84 9.70
N GLN A 229 4.81 16.59 8.58
CA GLN A 229 4.20 16.73 7.26
C GLN A 229 3.01 15.79 7.07
N LEU A 230 3.12 14.53 7.54
CA LEU A 230 1.99 13.60 7.50
C LEU A 230 0.80 14.12 8.33
N GLY A 231 1.05 14.59 9.56
CA GLY A 231 0.01 15.15 10.42
C GLY A 231 -0.74 16.31 9.76
N GLN A 232 -0.01 17.22 9.09
CA GLN A 232 -0.60 18.33 8.34
C GLN A 232 -1.46 17.89 7.15
N LEU A 233 -1.15 16.76 6.50
CA LEU A 233 -2.00 16.19 5.46
C LEU A 233 -3.30 15.65 6.05
N LEU A 234 -3.20 14.87 7.14
CA LEU A 234 -4.36 14.30 7.81
C LEU A 234 -5.30 15.38 8.39
N ASP A 235 -4.76 16.46 8.94
CA ASP A 235 -5.54 17.60 9.45
C ASP A 235 -6.30 18.34 8.33
N ARG A 236 -5.70 18.44 7.13
CA ARG A 236 -6.29 19.17 5.99
C ARG A 236 -7.31 18.35 5.23
N TYR A 237 -7.14 17.02 5.17
CA TYR A 237 -7.93 16.14 4.31
C TYR A 237 -8.66 15.07 5.13
N PRO A 238 -9.94 15.29 5.48
CA PRO A 238 -10.70 14.32 6.29
C PRO A 238 -10.98 13.00 5.56
N ASN A 239 -10.75 12.95 4.25
CA ASN A 239 -10.85 11.75 3.42
C ASN A 239 -9.50 11.03 3.24
N LEU A 240 -8.43 11.46 3.92
CA LEU A 240 -7.13 10.80 3.91
C LEU A 240 -6.84 10.12 5.26
N TYR A 241 -6.41 8.87 5.16
CA TYR A 241 -5.94 8.05 6.27
C TYR A 241 -4.54 7.55 5.95
N ALA A 242 -3.86 7.00 6.96
CA ALA A 242 -2.58 6.33 6.77
C ALA A 242 -2.55 5.04 7.59
N ASP A 243 -1.88 4.02 7.05
CA ASP A 243 -1.50 2.84 7.83
C ASP A 243 -0.02 2.93 8.27
N ILE A 244 0.36 2.04 9.18
CA ILE A 244 1.70 1.96 9.76
C ILE A 244 2.50 0.75 9.23
N SER A 245 1.93 0.02 8.28
CA SER A 245 2.44 -1.27 7.81
C SER A 245 3.85 -1.13 7.23
N ALA A 246 4.66 -2.18 7.35
CA ALA A 246 6.02 -2.26 6.81
C ALA A 246 6.98 -1.10 7.17
N ARG A 247 6.67 -0.26 8.17
CA ARG A 247 7.51 0.87 8.62
C ARG A 247 7.98 0.73 10.06
N TYR A 248 7.96 -0.49 10.60
CA TYR A 248 8.41 -0.77 11.96
C TYR A 248 9.88 -0.41 12.18
N ALA A 249 10.76 -0.69 11.20
CA ALA A 249 12.18 -0.38 11.31
C ALA A 249 12.47 1.13 11.24
N GLU A 250 11.69 1.85 10.44
CA GLU A 250 11.85 3.30 10.22
C GLU A 250 11.15 4.15 11.29
N THR A 251 10.29 3.57 12.13
CA THR A 251 9.52 4.32 13.15
C THR A 251 9.73 3.88 14.60
N ALA A 252 10.48 2.80 14.85
CA ALA A 252 10.84 2.35 16.19
C ALA A 252 12.38 2.36 16.39
N PRO A 253 13.00 3.54 16.58
CA PRO A 253 14.44 3.69 16.82
C PRO A 253 14.89 3.15 18.19
#